data_AF-A0A7Z9A2M0-F1
#
_entry.id   AF-A0A7Z9A2M0-F1
#
_cell.length_a   1.000
_cell.length_b   1.000
_cell.length_c   1.000
_cell.angle_alpha   90.00
_cell.angle_beta   90.00
_cell.angle_gamma   90.00
#
_symmetry.space_group_name_H-M   'P 1'
#
loop_
_entity.id
_entity.type
_entity.pdbx_description
1 polymer ?
#
loop_
_entity_poly.entity_id
_entity_poly.type
_entity_poly.pdbx_seq_one_letter_code
_entity_poly.pdbx_strand_id
1 'polypeptide(L)'
;MDAVGYTEKDGDCTIRFSNDELLVIFDWIAQSNQHENNELDSATQLIFEEFECLLESILAEPFDNDYRLLVLAAKSRIIRETQRGF
;
A
#
# COMPACT_ATOMS: atom_id res chain seq x y z
N MET A 1 33.96 4.20 7.52
CA MET A 1 33.28 2.92 7.77
C MET A 1 31.85 3.31 8.10
N ASP A 2 30.85 3.07 7.27
CA ASP A 2 30.68 1.98 6.31
C ASP A 2 30.16 2.45 4.95
N ALA A 3 30.59 1.73 3.91
CA ALA A 3 30.06 1.85 2.57
C ALA A 3 28.61 1.36 2.57
N VAL A 4 27.68 2.22 2.18
CA VAL A 4 26.36 1.76 1.73
C VAL A 4 26.27 2.08 0.25
N GLY A 5 26.98 1.29 -0.53
CA GLY A 5 26.71 1.19 -1.96
C GLY A 5 25.42 0.40 -2.12
N TYR A 6 24.31 1.08 -2.39
CA TYR A 6 23.17 0.41 -3.00
C TYR A 6 23.58 0.12 -4.44
N THR A 7 24.01 -1.11 -4.72
CA THR A 7 24.01 -1.59 -6.10
C THR A 7 22.54 -1.75 -6.48
N GLU A 8 21.94 -0.73 -7.10
CA GLU A 8 20.69 -0.91 -7.82
C GLU A 8 20.92 -2.11 -8.75
N LYS A 9 20.14 -3.19 -8.55
CA LYS A 9 20.19 -4.31 -9.48
C LYS A 9 19.71 -3.76 -10.82
N ASP A 10 20.35 -4.17 -11.91
CA ASP A 10 19.89 -3.89 -13.26
C ASP A 10 18.42 -4.38 -13.38
N GLY A 11 17.45 -3.46 -13.31
CA GLY A 11 16.02 -3.78 -13.28
C GLY A 11 15.19 -3.27 -12.08
N ASP A 12 15.76 -2.58 -11.09
CA ASP A 12 14.97 -2.00 -9.99
C ASP A 12 14.05 -0.86 -10.48
N CYS A 13 12.77 -0.88 -10.05
CA CYS A 13 11.78 0.15 -10.35
C CYS A 13 11.26 0.77 -9.06
N THR A 14 11.31 2.11 -8.97
CA THR A 14 10.76 2.85 -7.83
C THR A 14 9.47 3.54 -8.22
N ILE A 15 8.40 3.26 -7.48
CA ILE A 15 7.11 3.97 -7.58
C ILE A 15 6.91 4.75 -6.28
N ARG A 16 6.47 6.00 -6.39
CA ARG A 16 6.21 6.87 -5.24
C ARG A 16 4.71 6.99 -5.03
N PHE A 17 4.30 6.81 -3.79
CA PHE A 17 2.93 7.00 -3.33
C PHE A 17 2.89 8.03 -2.21
N SER A 18 1.80 8.76 -2.11
CA SER A 18 1.40 9.54 -0.94
C SER A 18 0.88 8.60 0.16
N ASN A 19 0.83 9.11 1.39
CA ASN A 19 0.27 8.35 2.51
C ASN A 19 -1.20 7.97 2.27
N ASP A 20 -2.00 8.89 1.69
CA ASP A 20 -3.40 8.61 1.35
C ASP A 20 -3.53 7.47 0.33
N GLU A 21 -2.66 7.41 -0.68
CA GLU A 21 -2.67 6.33 -1.67
C GLU A 21 -2.28 4.99 -1.03
N LEU A 22 -1.23 4.97 -0.20
CA LEU A 22 -0.82 3.77 0.52
C LEU A 22 -1.93 3.25 1.43
N LEU A 23 -2.64 4.15 2.12
CA LEU A 23 -3.74 3.81 3.01
C LEU A 23 -4.90 3.13 2.27
N VAL A 24 -5.22 3.61 1.06
CA VAL A 24 -6.27 3.04 0.20
C VAL A 24 -5.84 1.70 -0.40
N ILE A 25 -4.57 1.56 -0.79
CA ILE A 25 -4.02 0.30 -1.29
C ILE A 25 -4.07 -0.76 -0.18
N PHE A 26 -3.62 -0.41 1.03
CA PHE A 26 -3.66 -1.30 2.19
C PHE A 26 -5.08 -1.78 2.50
N ASP A 27 -6.05 -0.85 2.54
CA ASP A 27 -7.48 -1.17 2.75
C ASP A 27 -8.02 -2.19 1.73
N TRP A 28 -7.60 -2.06 0.47
CA TRP A 28 -8.01 -2.96 -0.60
C TRP A 28 -7.36 -4.34 -0.49
N ILE A 29 -6.08 -4.42 -0.11
CA ILE A 29 -5.37 -5.70 0.11
C ILE A 29 -6.06 -6.46 1.25
N ALA A 30 -6.28 -5.81 2.39
CA ALA A 30 -6.91 -6.40 3.56
C ALA A 30 -8.32 -6.94 3.26
N GLN A 31 -9.12 -6.21 2.48
CA GLN A 31 -10.45 -6.68 2.05
C GLN A 31 -10.37 -7.84 1.06
N SER A 32 -9.40 -7.83 0.16
CA SER A 32 -9.25 -8.88 -0.85
C SER A 32 -8.87 -10.22 -0.22
N ASN A 33 -8.09 -10.21 0.86
CA ASN A 33 -7.76 -11.40 1.64
C ASN A 33 -8.97 -11.99 2.42
N GLN A 34 -10.01 -11.19 2.70
CA GLN A 34 -11.22 -11.65 3.41
C GLN A 34 -12.22 -12.35 2.48
N HIS A 35 -12.11 -12.17 1.17
CA HIS A 35 -13.00 -12.82 0.21
C HIS A 35 -12.40 -14.15 -0.25
N GLU A 36 -12.84 -15.26 0.35
CA GLU A 36 -12.40 -16.65 0.10
C GLU A 36 -12.49 -17.15 -1.37
N ASN A 37 -12.91 -16.31 -2.32
CA ASN A 37 -13.06 -16.68 -3.74
C ASN A 37 -11.88 -16.28 -4.64
N ASN A 38 -10.85 -15.62 -4.11
CA ASN A 38 -9.63 -15.31 -4.85
C ASN A 38 -8.52 -16.29 -4.47
N GLU A 39 -8.49 -17.47 -5.09
CA GLU A 39 -7.30 -18.33 -5.06
C GLU A 39 -6.19 -17.62 -5.85
N LEU A 40 -5.34 -16.89 -5.15
CA LEU A 40 -4.08 -16.38 -5.69
C LEU A 40 -3.10 -17.55 -5.80
N ASP A 41 -2.27 -17.55 -6.84
CA ASP A 41 -1.14 -18.49 -6.89
C ASP A 41 -0.12 -18.17 -5.78
N SER A 42 0.71 -19.16 -5.44
CA SER A 42 1.64 -19.04 -4.32
C SER A 42 2.65 -17.89 -4.46
N ALA A 43 3.04 -17.52 -5.69
CA ALA A 43 3.96 -16.41 -5.88
C ALA A 43 3.25 -15.08 -5.65
N THR A 44 2.04 -14.92 -6.19
CA THR A 44 1.22 -13.72 -5.99
C THR A 44 0.87 -13.52 -4.51
N GLN A 45 0.51 -14.60 -3.80
CA GLN A 45 0.24 -14.55 -2.37
C GLN A 45 1.46 -14.05 -1.59
N LEU A 46 2.65 -14.61 -1.83
CA LEU A 46 3.88 -14.19 -1.15
C LEU A 46 4.19 -12.70 -1.38
N ILE A 47 4.00 -12.21 -2.61
CA ILE A 47 4.22 -10.80 -2.94
C ILE A 47 3.29 -9.90 -2.13
N PHE A 48 2.01 -10.22 -2.03
CA PHE A 48 1.06 -9.42 -1.27
C PHE A 48 1.29 -9.52 0.24
N GLU A 49 1.71 -10.68 0.76
CA GLU A 49 2.10 -10.83 2.16
C GLU A 49 3.33 -9.96 2.52
N GLU A 50 4.39 -9.98 1.69
CA GLU A 50 5.55 -9.11 1.89
C GLU A 50 5.19 -7.64 1.77
N PHE A 51 4.31 -7.31 0.82
CA PHE A 51 3.86 -5.94 0.60
C PHE A 51 2.98 -5.44 1.77
N GLU A 52 2.10 -6.27 2.31
CA GLU A 52 1.29 -5.95 3.50
C GLU A 52 2.20 -5.68 4.72
N CYS A 53 3.16 -6.57 5.01
CA CYS A 53 4.15 -6.35 6.06
C CYS A 53 4.92 -5.03 5.89
N LEU A 54 5.30 -4.68 4.66
CA LEU A 54 5.96 -3.42 4.37
C LEU A 54 5.05 -2.22 4.68
N LEU A 55 3.79 -2.29 4.26
CA LEU A 55 2.81 -1.22 4.52
C LEU A 55 2.51 -1.06 6.01
N GLU A 56 2.38 -2.15 6.77
CA GLU A 56 2.21 -2.10 8.24
C GLU A 56 3.40 -1.44 8.96
N SER A 57 4.60 -1.54 8.39
CA SER A 57 5.79 -0.86 8.94
C SER A 57 5.82 0.65 8.67
N ILE A 58 5.08 1.12 7.66
CA ILE A 58 5.05 2.52 7.21
C ILE A 58 3.82 3.25 7.75
N LEU A 59 2.66 2.57 7.78
CA LEU A 59 1.37 3.14 8.14
C LEU A 59 1.05 2.89 9.61
N ALA A 60 0.78 3.95 10.36
CA ALA A 60 0.30 3.85 11.73
C ALA A 60 -1.24 3.75 11.80
N GLU A 61 -1.91 4.29 10.77
CA GLU A 61 -3.36 4.44 10.65
C GLU A 61 -4.13 3.10 10.74
N PRO A 62 -3.65 1.95 10.21
CA PRO A 62 -4.31 0.66 10.37
C PRO A 62 -4.55 0.24 11.82
N PHE A 63 -3.74 0.74 12.77
CA PHE A 63 -3.87 0.45 14.19
C PHE A 63 -4.75 1.45 14.95
N ASP A 64 -5.29 2.45 14.25
CA ASP A 64 -6.20 3.44 14.83
C ASP A 64 -7.64 2.93 14.86
N ASN A 65 -8.37 3.23 15.92
CA ASN A 65 -9.80 2.86 16.05
C ASN A 65 -10.66 3.52 14.97
N ASP A 66 -10.25 4.69 14.47
CA ASP A 66 -10.94 5.44 13.43
C ASP A 66 -10.41 5.12 12.02
N TYR A 67 -9.64 4.03 11.85
CA TYR A 67 -9.03 3.61 10.57
C TYR A 67 -9.98 3.72 9.36
N ARG A 68 -11.22 3.25 9.50
CA ARG A 68 -12.22 3.32 8.42
C ARG A 68 -12.54 4.75 7.99
N LEU A 69 -12.60 5.70 8.92
CA LEU A 69 -12.84 7.11 8.63
C LEU A 69 -11.61 7.73 7.94
N LEU A 70 -10.40 7.34 8.35
CA LEU A 70 -9.15 7.78 7.73
C LEU A 70 -9.08 7.35 6.26
N VAL A 71 -9.42 6.09 5.97
CA VAL A 71 -9.49 5.57 4.59
C VAL A 71 -10.52 6.33 3.75
N LEU A 72 -11.72 6.58 4.28
CA LEU A 72 -12.77 7.34 3.57
C LEU A 72 -12.32 8.77 3.26
N ALA A 73 -11.63 9.41 4.20
CA ALA A 73 -11.07 10.74 4.00
C ALA A 73 -9.97 10.74 2.93
N ALA A 74 -9.07 9.75 2.95
CA ALA A 74 -8.02 9.56 1.94
C ALA A 74 -8.62 9.37 0.53
N LYS A 75 -9.59 8.45 0.37
CA LYS A 75 -10.31 8.26 -0.91
C LYS A 75 -10.92 9.56 -1.42
N SER A 76 -11.53 10.34 -0.54
CA SER A 76 -12.15 11.63 -0.88
C SER A 76 -11.12 12.67 -1.35
N ARG A 77 -9.94 12.72 -0.72
CA ARG A 77 -8.84 13.63 -1.11
C ARG A 77 -8.29 13.28 -2.49
N ILE A 78 -7.98 12.00 -2.72
CA ILE A 78 -7.47 11.50 -4.01
C ILE A 78 -8.42 11.83 -5.16
N ILE A 79 -9.73 11.57 -5.00
CA ILE A 79 -10.74 11.86 -6.02
C ILE A 79 -10.77 13.36 -6.32
N ARG A 80 -10.77 14.21 -5.28
CA ARG A 80 -10.79 15.67 -5.44
C ARG A 80 -9.54 16.20 -6.14
N GLU A 81 -8.37 15.67 -5.81
CA GLU A 81 -7.09 16.08 -6.42
C GLU A 81 -7.03 15.66 -7.89
N THR A 82 -7.46 14.44 -8.20
CA THR A 82 -7.54 13.94 -9.57
C THR A 82 -8.47 14.79 -10.43
N GLN A 83 -9.62 15.23 -9.89
CA GLN A 83 -10.59 16.07 -10.58
C GLN A 83 -10.14 17.53 -10.79
N ARG A 84 -9.14 18.02 -10.03
CA ARG A 84 -8.58 19.37 -10.18
C ARG A 84 -7.48 19.45 -11.25
N GLY A 85 -7.00 18.31 -11.73
CA GLY A 85 -5.97 18.21 -12.76
C GLY A 85 -6.49 18.20 -14.21
N PHE A 86 -7.79 18.40 -14.44
CA PHE A 86 -8.43 18.44 -15.77
C PHE A 86 -9.10 19.79 -16.04
#